data_AF-A0A945U3G6-F1
#
_entry.id   AF-A0A945U3G6-F1
#
_cell.length_a   1.000
_cell.length_b   1.000
_cell.length_c   1.000
_cell.angle_alpha   90.00
_cell.angle_beta   90.00
_cell.angle_gamma   90.00
#
_symmetry.space_group_name_H-M   'P 1'
#
loop_
_entity.id
_entity.type
_entity.pdbx_description
1 polymer ?
#
loop_
_entity_poly.entity_id
_entity_poly.type
_entity_poly.pdbx_seq_one_letter_code
_entity_poly.pdbx_strand_id
1 'polypeptide(L)'
;MSESNNTKANFGTMPVFVTAISTILGAILFLRFGYAVGHTGLLGVFAIIVLGHLVTIPTALAVAEIATNQKVEGGGAYYIISRSFGLNIGAAIGIALFLSQSISVSFYI
;
A
#
# COMPACT_ATOMS: atom_id res chain seq x y z
N MET A 1 -24.99 -18.52 -33.56
CA MET A 1 -23.97 -18.56 -32.49
C MET A 1 -23.60 -17.10 -32.21
N SER A 2 -24.27 -16.46 -31.25
CA SER A 2 -23.98 -15.06 -30.90
C SER A 2 -22.70 -15.05 -30.05
N GLU A 3 -21.66 -14.36 -30.54
CA GLU A 3 -20.44 -14.13 -29.77
C GLU A 3 -20.76 -13.23 -28.58
N SER A 4 -20.72 -13.82 -27.40
CA SER A 4 -20.70 -13.11 -26.12
C SER A 4 -19.42 -12.26 -26.06
N ASN A 5 -19.51 -10.99 -26.44
CA ASN A 5 -18.49 -9.98 -26.18
C ASN A 5 -18.28 -9.83 -24.67
N ASN A 6 -17.31 -10.58 -24.14
CA ASN A 6 -16.88 -10.48 -22.75
C ASN A 6 -16.02 -9.22 -22.61
N THR A 7 -16.68 -8.06 -22.56
CA THR A 7 -16.05 -6.76 -22.29
C THR A 7 -15.42 -6.85 -20.91
N LYS A 8 -14.10 -7.11 -20.84
CA LYS A 8 -13.33 -7.01 -19.60
C LYS A 8 -13.57 -5.60 -19.04
N ALA A 9 -14.29 -5.50 -17.93
CA ALA A 9 -14.48 -4.25 -17.24
C ALA A 9 -13.11 -3.77 -16.74
N ASN A 10 -12.51 -2.83 -17.46
CA ASN A 10 -11.26 -2.22 -17.06
C ASN A 10 -11.55 -1.22 -15.94
N PHE A 11 -10.98 -1.45 -14.76
CA PHE A 11 -11.06 -0.48 -13.67
C PHE A 11 -10.24 0.76 -14.02
N GLY A 12 -10.81 1.95 -13.80
CA GLY A 12 -10.09 3.21 -13.92
C GLY A 12 -9.21 3.50 -12.69
N THR A 13 -8.68 4.72 -12.60
CA THR A 13 -7.84 5.15 -11.46
C THR A 13 -8.64 5.31 -10.16
N MET A 14 -9.93 5.67 -10.25
CA MET A 14 -10.76 5.97 -9.09
C MET A 14 -10.93 4.78 -8.12
N PRO A 15 -11.23 3.54 -8.57
CA PRO A 15 -11.21 2.35 -7.71
C PRO A 15 -9.89 2.14 -6.96
N VAL A 16 -8.75 2.39 -7.61
CA VAL A 16 -7.42 2.23 -6.97
C VAL A 16 -7.22 3.27 -5.88
N PHE A 17 -7.59 4.52 -6.13
CA PHE A 17 -7.50 5.60 -5.16
C PHE A 17 -8.38 5.37 -3.92
N VAL A 18 -9.65 5.01 -4.13
CA VAL A 18 -10.59 4.73 -3.03
C VAL A 18 -10.11 3.53 -2.20
N THR A 19 -9.63 2.47 -2.86
CA THR A 19 -9.08 1.31 -2.16
C THR A 19 -7.84 1.68 -1.35
N ALA A 20 -6.93 2.47 -1.91
CA ALA A 20 -5.73 2.92 -1.19
C ALA A 20 -6.07 3.74 0.07
N ILE A 21 -6.98 4.71 -0.03
CA ILE A 21 -7.43 5.49 1.13
C ILE A 21 -8.05 4.57 2.19
N SER A 22 -8.90 3.63 1.78
CA SER A 22 -9.54 2.69 2.70
C SER A 22 -8.54 1.81 3.45
N THR A 23 -7.37 1.52 2.88
CA THR A 23 -6.32 0.73 3.55
C THR A 23 -5.46 1.55 4.51
N ILE A 24 -5.36 2.86 4.30
CA ILE A 24 -4.56 3.76 5.15
C ILE A 24 -5.36 4.20 6.38
N LEU A 25 -6.66 4.48 6.21
CA LEU A 25 -7.54 4.88 7.30
C LEU A 25 -7.89 3.65 8.16
N GLY A 26 -7.15 3.44 9.24
CA GLY A 26 -7.30 2.28 10.13
C GLY A 26 -7.53 2.63 11.61
N ALA A 27 -7.54 1.59 12.44
CA ALA A 27 -7.74 1.65 13.90
C ALA A 27 -6.86 2.68 14.63
N ILE A 28 -5.61 2.91 14.19
CA ILE A 28 -4.70 3.87 14.83
C ILE A 28 -5.27 5.30 14.81
N LEU A 29 -5.91 5.69 13.70
CA LEU A 29 -6.49 7.03 13.54
C LEU A 29 -7.59 7.28 14.57
N PHE A 30 -8.41 6.28 14.88
CA PHE A 30 -9.56 6.43 15.77
C PHE A 30 -9.24 6.11 17.23
N LEU A 31 -8.44 5.07 17.49
CA LEU A 31 -8.17 4.57 18.84
C LEU A 31 -6.91 5.16 19.46
N ARG A 32 -5.90 5.53 18.65
CA ARG A 32 -4.57 5.91 19.17
C ARG A 32 -4.22 7.38 18.96
N PHE A 33 -4.84 8.05 18.00
CA PHE A 33 -4.58 9.46 17.73
C PHE A 33 -4.84 10.35 18.95
N GLY A 34 -6.01 10.23 19.60
CA GLY A 34 -6.33 11.01 20.79
C GLY A 34 -5.37 10.75 21.96
N TYR A 35 -5.00 9.49 22.18
CA TYR A 35 -4.01 9.12 23.20
C TYR A 35 -2.63 9.74 22.92
N ALA A 36 -2.18 9.73 21.66
CA ALA A 36 -0.93 10.34 21.26
C ALA A 36 -0.95 11.87 21.46
N VAL A 37 -2.04 12.55 21.09
CA VAL A 37 -2.19 13.99 21.32
C VAL A 37 -2.16 14.32 22.81
N GLY A 38 -2.78 13.48 23.66
CA GLY A 38 -2.78 13.65 25.11
C GLY A 38 -1.40 13.53 25.76
N HIS A 39 -0.55 12.62 25.27
CA HIS A 39 0.79 12.38 25.86
C HIS A 39 1.90 13.24 25.27
N THR A 40 1.96 13.37 23.93
CA THR A 40 3.03 14.10 23.23
C THR A 40 2.65 15.54 22.89
N GLY A 41 1.41 15.94 23.14
CA GLY A 41 0.88 17.25 22.75
C GLY A 41 0.63 17.38 21.25
N LEU A 42 -0.02 18.48 20.86
CA LEU A 42 -0.39 18.74 19.46
C LEU A 42 0.84 18.82 18.54
N LEU A 43 1.84 19.63 18.92
CA LEU A 43 3.06 19.81 18.14
C LEU A 43 3.89 18.52 18.03
N GLY A 44 3.93 17.71 19.09
CA GLY A 44 4.61 16.42 19.08
C GLY A 44 3.98 15.44 18.09
N VAL A 45 2.66 15.36 18.05
CA VAL A 45 1.94 14.51 17.08
C VAL A 45 2.16 15.00 15.65
N PHE A 46 2.13 16.31 15.40
CA PHE A 46 2.49 16.83 14.07
C PHE A 46 3.90 16.46 13.64
N ALA A 47 4.89 16.52 14.55
CA ALA A 47 6.25 16.10 14.25
C ALA A 47 6.32 14.60 13.89
N ILE A 48 5.60 13.73 14.62
CA ILE A 48 5.51 12.30 14.31
C ILE A 48 4.88 12.05 12.94
N ILE A 49 3.82 12.79 12.59
CA ILE A 49 3.16 12.67 11.29
C ILE A 49 4.11 13.08 10.15
N VAL A 50 4.85 14.18 10.32
CA VAL A 50 5.84 14.63 9.32
C VAL A 50 6.94 13.59 9.15
N LEU A 51 7.47 13.03 10.25
CA LEU A 51 8.46 11.96 10.18
C LEU A 51 7.92 10.72 9.45
N GLY A 52 6.66 10.34 9.68
CA GLY A 52 6.01 9.27 8.93
C GLY A 52 5.94 9.55 7.43
N HIS A 53 5.58 10.77 7.05
CA HIS A 53 5.50 11.17 5.64
C HIS A 53 6.87 11.22 4.95
N LEU A 54 7.95 11.49 5.68
CA LEU A 54 9.32 11.41 5.15
C LEU A 54 9.69 10.00 4.70
N VAL A 55 9.06 8.96 5.25
CA VAL A 55 9.27 7.57 4.83
C VAL A 55 8.27 7.15 3.76
N THR A 56 6.98 7.51 3.90
CA THR A 56 5.93 7.02 3.00
C THR A 56 5.97 7.69 1.62
N ILE A 57 6.29 8.99 1.52
CA ILE A 57 6.32 9.70 0.24
C ILE A 57 7.41 9.14 -0.70
N PRO A 58 8.68 9.00 -0.27
CA PRO A 58 9.70 8.39 -1.13
C PRO A 58 9.38 6.94 -1.48
N THR A 59 8.80 6.17 -0.55
CA THR A 59 8.40 4.79 -0.80
C THR A 59 7.31 4.71 -1.87
N ALA A 60 6.31 5.59 -1.84
CA ALA A 60 5.26 5.65 -2.85
C ALA A 60 5.80 6.04 -4.23
N LEU A 61 6.77 6.96 -4.29
CA LEU A 61 7.45 7.33 -5.54
C LEU A 61 8.27 6.15 -6.11
N ALA A 62 8.98 5.41 -5.26
CA ALA A 62 9.69 4.20 -5.68
C ALA A 62 8.74 3.13 -6.23
N VAL A 63 7.58 2.93 -5.60
CA VAL A 63 6.54 2.01 -6.10
C VAL A 63 5.99 2.48 -7.46
N ALA A 64 5.80 3.79 -7.66
CA ALA A 64 5.37 4.34 -8.93
C ALA A 64 6.39 4.13 -10.05
N GLU A 65 7.68 4.28 -9.76
CA GLU A 65 8.77 3.95 -10.69
C GLU A 65 8.73 2.45 -11.07
N ILE A 66 8.64 1.57 -10.08
CA ILE A 66 8.57 0.11 -10.30
C ILE A 66 7.35 -0.26 -11.15
N ALA A 67 6.20 0.37 -10.90
CA ALA A 67 4.95 0.13 -11.64
C ALA A 67 5.00 0.63 -13.10
N THR A 68 5.92 1.55 -13.43
CA THR A 68 6.08 2.09 -14.79
C THR A 68 7.24 1.45 -15.57
N ASN A 69 8.10 0.68 -14.90
CA ASN A 69 9.30 0.06 -15.49
C ASN A 69 8.98 -1.08 -16.49
N GLN A 70 7.93 -1.87 -16.25
CA GLN A 70 7.56 -2.99 -17.12
C GLN A 70 6.06 -3.09 -17.33
N LYS A 71 5.64 -3.70 -18.45
CA LYS A 71 4.23 -3.92 -18.75
C LYS A 71 3.62 -4.85 -17.71
N VAL A 72 2.81 -4.27 -16.84
CA VAL A 72 2.15 -4.98 -15.75
C VAL A 72 1.08 -5.91 -16.31
N GLU A 73 1.28 -7.22 -16.16
CA GLU A 73 0.21 -8.21 -16.34
C GLU A 73 -0.59 -8.36 -15.03
N GLY A 74 -1.68 -9.11 -15.04
CA GLY A 74 -2.67 -9.17 -13.95
C GLY A 74 -2.23 -9.85 -12.63
N GLY A 75 -0.99 -9.64 -12.16
CA GLY A 75 -0.39 -10.34 -11.01
C GLY A 75 -0.24 -9.53 -9.71
N GLY A 76 -0.71 -8.27 -9.66
CA GLY A 76 -0.67 -7.45 -8.44
C GLY A 76 0.75 -7.08 -7.98
N ALA A 77 0.90 -6.58 -6.74
CA ALA A 77 2.13 -5.94 -6.26
C ALA A 77 3.38 -6.86 -6.31
N TYR A 78 3.28 -8.11 -5.84
CA TYR A 78 4.42 -9.04 -5.87
C TYR A 78 4.88 -9.36 -7.30
N TYR A 79 3.94 -9.45 -8.25
CA TYR A 79 4.27 -9.68 -9.65
C TYR A 79 5.11 -8.53 -10.21
N ILE A 80 4.73 -7.27 -9.96
CA ILE A 80 5.50 -6.10 -10.43
C ILE A 80 6.93 -6.11 -9.87
N ILE A 81 7.06 -6.40 -8.57
CA ILE A 81 8.35 -6.36 -7.86
C ILE A 81 9.27 -7.49 -8.34
N SER A 82 8.77 -8.73 -8.36
CA SER A 82 9.57 -9.90 -8.77
C SER A 82 10.01 -9.82 -10.24
N ARG A 83 9.27 -9.10 -11.09
CA ARG A 83 9.64 -8.91 -12.50
C ARG A 83 10.59 -7.75 -12.74
N SER A 84 10.48 -6.70 -11.92
CA SER A 84 11.41 -5.55 -11.99
C SER A 84 12.79 -5.84 -11.38
N PHE A 85 12.86 -6.58 -10.26
CA PHE A 85 14.13 -6.82 -9.54
C PHE A 85 14.66 -8.26 -9.62
N GLY A 86 13.92 -9.17 -10.26
CA GLY A 86 14.26 -10.59 -10.33
C GLY A 86 13.89 -11.37 -9.06
N LEU A 87 14.14 -12.68 -9.11
CA LEU A 87 13.61 -13.64 -8.13
C LEU A 87 14.14 -13.41 -6.71
N ASN A 88 15.45 -13.20 -6.54
CA ASN A 88 16.07 -13.16 -5.22
C ASN A 88 15.58 -11.95 -4.40
N ILE A 89 15.62 -10.76 -5.01
CA ILE A 89 15.15 -9.52 -4.36
C ILE A 89 13.63 -9.53 -4.23
N GLY A 90 12.92 -9.99 -5.27
CA GLY A 90 11.47 -10.12 -5.24
C GLY A 90 10.97 -11.02 -4.11
N ALA A 91 11.59 -12.20 -3.93
CA ALA A 91 11.22 -13.13 -2.87
C ALA A 91 11.47 -12.55 -1.47
N ALA A 92 12.61 -11.88 -1.25
CA ALA A 92 12.91 -11.26 0.04
C ALA A 92 11.88 -10.17 0.41
N ILE A 93 11.55 -9.29 -0.54
CA ILE A 93 10.52 -8.25 -0.33
C ILE A 93 9.14 -8.90 -0.16
N GLY A 94 8.82 -9.93 -0.94
CA GLY A 94 7.54 -10.64 -0.85
C GLY A 94 7.30 -11.27 0.51
N ILE A 95 8.31 -11.93 1.09
CA ILE A 95 8.22 -12.51 2.43
C ILE A 95 8.03 -11.42 3.49
N ALA A 96 8.76 -10.29 3.37
CA ALA A 96 8.61 -9.16 4.28
C ALA A 96 7.20 -8.56 4.22
N LEU A 97 6.65 -8.35 3.02
CA LEU A 97 5.28 -7.85 2.83
C LEU A 97 4.24 -8.84 3.35
N PHE A 98 4.42 -10.14 3.14
CA PHE A 98 3.52 -11.17 3.66
C PHE A 98 3.45 -11.15 5.19
N LEU A 99 4.61 -11.09 5.86
CA LEU A 99 4.68 -11.00 7.32
C LEU A 99 4.05 -9.71 7.83
N SER A 100 4.34 -8.57 7.19
CA SER A 100 3.73 -7.28 7.51
C SER A 100 2.20 -7.34 7.46
N GLN A 101 1.63 -7.92 6.40
CA GLN A 101 0.18 -8.04 6.26
C GLN A 101 -0.43 -9.01 7.27
N SER A 102 0.23 -10.14 7.55
CA SER A 102 -0.23 -11.11 8.55
C SER A 102 -0.35 -10.48 9.94
N ILE A 103 0.66 -9.72 10.35
CA ILE A 103 0.66 -9.00 11.64
C ILE A 103 -0.40 -7.89 11.63
N SER A 104 -0.55 -7.18 10.51
CA SER A 104 -1.55 -6.12 10.34
C SER A 104 -2.98 -6.64 10.55
N VAL A 105 -3.31 -7.83 10.03
CA VAL A 105 -4.62 -8.47 10.26
C VAL A 105 -4.85 -8.73 11.75
N SER A 106 -3.87 -9.28 12.46
CA SER A 106 -3.96 -9.50 13.91
C SER A 106 -4.02 -8.20 14.72
N PHE A 107 -3.51 -7.10 14.20
CA PHE A 107 -3.59 -5.79 14.85
C PHE A 107 -4.96 -5.12 14.68
N TYR A 108 -5.66 -5.41 13.58
CA TYR A 108 -6.98 -4.82 13.28
C TYR A 108 -8.17 -5.58 13.86
N ILE A 109 -8.00 -6.85 14.26
CA ILE A 109 -9.01 -7.70 14.91
C ILE A 109 -8.81 -7.65 16.42
#